data_AF-A0A4Q8L3M0-F1
#
_entry.id   AF-A0A4Q8L3M0-F1
#
_cell.length_a   1.000
_cell.length_b   1.000
_cell.length_c   1.000
_cell.angle_alpha   90.00
_cell.angle_beta   90.00
_cell.angle_gamma   90.00
#
_symmetry.space_group_name_H-M   'P 1'
#
loop_
_entity.id
_entity.type
_entity.pdbx_description
1 polymer ?
#
loop_
_entity_poly.entity_id
_entity_poly.type
_entity_poly.pdbx_seq_one_letter_code
_entity_poly.pdbx_strand_id
1 'polypeptide(L)'
;MHLFTDDEKILSKLTEKGNPLERLDAVMDWQLFLPLLSELFSRKNKVIGRGGRPHLDYLMMFKVLLLQRLHNLSDDAMEYQLLDRLSFRRFVGCHEDNVPDSKTIWLYRDRLTQSGREKELFDLFYTQLSDEGLIAHTGQIVDASFVECPKQRNSREENEKIKA
;
A
#
# COMPACT_ATOMS: atom_id res chain seq x y z
N MET A 1 -18.17 -6.98 25.80
CA MET A 1 -17.55 -7.73 24.69
C MET A 1 -18.39 -7.51 23.42
N HIS A 2 -18.49 -6.25 22.95
CA HIS A 2 -19.41 -5.83 21.86
C HIS A 2 -18.72 -5.02 20.74
N LEU A 3 -17.42 -4.74 20.85
CA LEU A 3 -16.69 -3.84 19.94
C LEU A 3 -16.45 -4.43 18.54
N PHE A 4 -16.18 -5.74 18.43
CA PHE A 4 -15.89 -6.39 17.13
C PHE A 4 -17.06 -6.34 16.14
N THR A 5 -18.29 -6.37 16.64
CA THR A 5 -19.49 -6.38 15.79
C THR A 5 -19.76 -5.06 15.08
N ASP A 6 -19.26 -3.94 15.60
CA ASP A 6 -19.56 -2.63 15.00
C ASP A 6 -18.53 -2.24 13.94
N ASP A 7 -17.26 -2.61 14.12
CA ASP A 7 -16.22 -2.45 13.10
C ASP A 7 -16.52 -3.28 11.84
N GLU A 8 -16.94 -4.54 12.00
CA GLU A 8 -17.33 -5.39 10.87
C GLU A 8 -18.52 -4.81 10.09
N LYS A 9 -19.51 -4.23 10.79
CA LYS A 9 -20.64 -3.55 10.14
C LYS A 9 -20.18 -2.30 9.39
N ILE A 10 -19.26 -1.52 9.96
CA ILE A 10 -18.71 -0.33 9.31
C ILE A 10 -17.94 -0.73 8.05
N LEU A 11 -17.09 -1.75 8.14
CA LEU A 11 -16.34 -2.27 6.99
C LEU A 11 -17.27 -2.82 5.90
N SER A 12 -18.31 -3.56 6.25
CA SER A 12 -19.31 -4.04 5.28
C SER A 12 -20.00 -2.87 4.56
N LYS A 13 -20.40 -1.82 5.30
CA LYS A 13 -20.98 -0.62 4.69
C LYS A 13 -20.01 0.14 3.79
N LEU A 14 -18.72 0.15 4.13
CA LEU A 14 -17.68 0.75 3.29
C LEU A 14 -17.46 -0.06 2.01
N THR A 15 -17.52 -1.39 2.11
CA THR A 15 -17.45 -2.33 0.98
C THR A 15 -18.61 -2.06 0.01
N GLU A 16 -19.84 -1.99 0.52
CA GLU A 16 -21.05 -1.67 -0.27
C GLU A 16 -20.97 -0.30 -0.97
N LYS A 17 -20.26 0.66 -0.37
CA LYS A 17 -20.05 1.99 -0.93
C LYS A 17 -18.89 2.06 -1.94
N GLY A 18 -18.19 0.96 -2.19
CA GLY A 18 -17.09 0.88 -3.13
C GLY A 18 -15.78 1.43 -2.55
N ASN A 19 -15.31 0.85 -1.43
CA ASN A 19 -14.04 1.23 -0.82
C ASN A 19 -12.88 1.09 -1.83
N PRO A 20 -12.22 2.20 -2.23
CA PRO A 20 -11.14 2.18 -3.20
C PRO A 20 -9.96 1.31 -2.74
N LEU A 21 -9.63 1.31 -1.44
CA LEU A 21 -8.51 0.53 -0.92
C LEU A 21 -8.74 -0.98 -0.98
N GLU A 22 -10.00 -1.42 -0.89
CA GLU A 22 -10.34 -2.83 -1.03
C GLU A 22 -10.22 -3.30 -2.47
N ARG A 23 -10.65 -2.48 -3.43
CA ARG A 23 -10.41 -2.73 -4.86
C ARG A 23 -8.91 -2.81 -5.15
N LEU A 24 -8.12 -1.88 -4.61
CA LEU A 24 -6.66 -1.93 -4.72
C LEU A 24 -6.09 -3.23 -4.16
N ASP A 25 -6.51 -3.61 -2.95
CA ASP A 25 -6.01 -4.82 -2.29
C ASP A 25 -6.34 -6.10 -3.07
N ALA A 26 -7.51 -6.15 -3.72
CA ALA A 26 -7.96 -7.29 -4.51
C ALA A 26 -7.24 -7.45 -5.85
N VAL A 27 -6.79 -6.33 -6.45
CA VAL A 27 -6.12 -6.30 -7.76
C VAL A 27 -4.61 -6.55 -7.66
N MET A 28 -4.03 -6.29 -6.49
CA MET A 28 -2.59 -6.41 -6.26
C MET A 28 -2.20 -7.82 -5.80
N ASP A 29 -1.27 -8.45 -6.52
CA ASP A 29 -0.57 -9.66 -6.07
C ASP A 29 0.59 -9.27 -5.15
N TRP A 30 0.27 -9.18 -3.86
CA TRP A 30 1.23 -8.85 -2.82
C TRP A 30 2.37 -9.87 -2.66
N GLN A 31 2.24 -11.09 -3.17
CA GLN A 31 3.29 -12.11 -3.07
C GLN A 31 4.53 -11.72 -3.87
N LEU A 32 4.37 -10.94 -4.94
CA LEU A 32 5.48 -10.45 -5.78
C LEU A 32 6.44 -9.52 -5.02
N PHE A 33 5.95 -8.82 -3.99
CA PHE A 33 6.75 -7.90 -3.18
C PHE A 33 7.53 -8.64 -2.09
N LEU A 34 7.07 -9.82 -1.65
CA LEU A 34 7.67 -10.54 -0.53
C LEU A 34 9.15 -10.90 -0.74
N PRO A 35 9.61 -11.38 -1.91
CA PRO A 35 11.03 -11.64 -2.14
C PRO A 35 11.89 -10.38 -1.95
N LEU A 36 11.49 -9.26 -2.58
CA LEU A 36 12.19 -7.99 -2.49
C LEU A 36 12.26 -7.48 -1.05
N LEU A 37 11.12 -7.51 -0.35
CA LEU A 37 11.02 -7.13 1.05
C LEU A 37 11.83 -8.06 1.97
N SER A 38 11.78 -9.37 1.72
CA SER A 38 12.49 -10.35 2.53
C SER A 38 13.99 -10.14 2.45
N GLU A 39 14.55 -9.85 1.27
CA GLU A 39 15.98 -9.65 1.10
C GLU A 39 16.46 -8.35 1.79
N LEU A 40 15.63 -7.32 1.79
CA LEU A 40 15.88 -6.05 2.46
C LEU A 40 16.00 -6.17 3.98
N PHE A 41 15.14 -6.99 4.58
CA PHE A 41 15.05 -7.12 6.03
C PHE A 41 15.60 -8.43 6.58
N SER A 42 16.00 -9.37 5.71
CA SER A 42 16.77 -10.56 6.07
C SER A 42 18.16 -10.13 6.52
N ARG A 43 18.31 -9.98 7.83
CA ARG A 43 19.64 -9.85 8.44
C ARG A 43 20.42 -11.13 8.11
N LYS A 44 21.51 -11.00 7.35
CA LYS A 44 22.58 -12.02 7.26
C LYS A 44 23.08 -12.50 8.65
N ASN A 45 22.76 -11.82 9.76
CA ASN A 45 23.19 -12.17 11.11
C ASN A 45 22.14 -11.89 12.20
N LYS A 46 20.94 -12.49 12.14
CA LYS A 46 20.19 -12.75 13.39
C LYS A 46 19.19 -13.86 13.18
N VAL A 47 19.43 -14.98 13.87
CA VAL A 47 18.44 -16.01 14.16
C VAL A 47 17.15 -15.29 14.57
N ILE A 48 16.06 -15.55 13.85
CA ILE A 48 14.71 -15.22 14.30
C ILE A 48 14.50 -16.05 15.56
N GLY A 49 14.91 -15.51 16.71
CA GLY A 49 14.68 -16.14 18.00
C GLY A 49 13.18 -16.30 18.17
N ARG A 50 12.73 -17.48 18.57
CA ARG A 50 11.32 -17.91 18.74
C ARG A 50 10.48 -17.06 19.74
N GLY A 51 10.91 -15.85 20.11
CA GLY A 51 10.26 -15.01 21.10
C GLY A 51 10.37 -13.49 20.89
N GLY A 52 10.86 -13.01 19.75
CA GLY A 52 10.77 -11.58 19.41
C GLY A 52 9.49 -11.30 18.62
N ARG A 53 8.69 -10.29 19.02
CA ARG A 53 7.49 -9.84 18.29
C ARG A 53 7.84 -9.71 16.79
N PRO A 54 7.14 -10.39 15.85
CA PRO A 54 7.50 -10.31 14.44
C PRO A 54 7.42 -8.84 14.07
N HIS A 55 8.57 -8.23 13.75
CA HIS A 55 8.72 -6.79 13.60
C HIS A 55 7.86 -6.32 12.44
N LEU A 56 6.60 -5.97 12.71
CA LEU A 56 5.62 -5.33 11.81
C LEU A 56 5.77 -5.84 10.37
N ASP A 57 5.09 -6.94 10.04
CA ASP A 57 5.10 -7.64 8.75
C ASP A 57 5.55 -6.73 7.59
N TYR A 58 6.66 -7.07 6.92
CA TYR A 58 7.30 -6.19 5.93
C TYR A 58 6.32 -5.69 4.87
N LEU A 59 5.35 -6.53 4.51
CA LEU A 59 4.29 -6.17 3.60
C LEU A 59 3.38 -5.09 4.19
N MET A 60 2.99 -5.21 5.46
CA MET A 60 2.19 -4.21 6.18
C MET A 60 2.90 -2.85 6.20
N MET A 61 4.20 -2.81 6.51
CA MET A 61 4.97 -1.56 6.50
C MET A 61 5.12 -0.96 5.10
N PHE A 62 5.27 -1.79 4.06
CA PHE A 62 5.27 -1.32 2.69
C PHE A 62 3.90 -0.72 2.30
N LYS A 63 2.79 -1.36 2.67
CA LYS A 63 1.44 -0.80 2.48
C LYS A 63 1.24 0.54 3.21
N VAL A 64 1.85 0.71 4.38
CA VAL A 64 1.87 2.02 5.08
C VAL A 64 2.59 3.08 4.24
N LEU A 65 3.77 2.78 3.70
CA LEU A 65 4.48 3.72 2.81
C LEU A 65 3.70 4.03 1.53
N LEU A 66 2.98 3.04 0.98
CA LEU A 66 2.06 3.27 -0.15
C LEU A 66 0.99 4.27 0.24
N LEU A 67 0.27 4.07 1.35
CA LEU A 67 -0.75 5.02 1.81
C LEU A 67 -0.18 6.43 2.01
N GLN A 68 1.03 6.55 2.59
CA GLN A 68 1.70 7.85 2.71
C GLN A 68 1.95 8.51 1.37
N ARG A 69 2.42 7.74 0.39
CA ARG A 69 2.72 8.26 -0.95
C ARG A 69 1.46 8.66 -1.70
N LEU A 70 0.39 7.87 -1.57
CA LEU A 70 -0.88 8.07 -2.27
C LEU A 70 -1.68 9.26 -1.70
N HIS A 71 -1.62 9.46 -0.38
CA HIS A 71 -2.32 10.54 0.32
C HIS A 71 -1.42 11.73 0.69
N ASN A 72 -0.14 11.70 0.29
CA ASN A 72 0.86 12.73 0.58
C ASN A 72 0.95 13.07 2.09
N LEU A 73 1.05 12.04 2.93
CA LEU A 73 1.06 12.15 4.39
C LEU A 73 2.48 12.12 4.95
N SER A 74 2.74 12.91 5.99
CA SER A 74 3.93 12.78 6.84
C SER A 74 3.87 11.51 7.69
N ASP A 75 4.95 11.19 8.40
CA ASP A 75 4.98 10.04 9.32
C ASP A 75 3.98 10.21 10.48
N ASP A 76 3.90 11.39 11.09
CA ASP A 76 2.93 11.69 12.16
C ASP A 76 1.48 11.69 11.64
N ALA A 77 1.26 12.25 10.45
CA ALA A 77 -0.08 12.25 9.85
C ALA A 77 -0.51 10.81 9.51
N MET A 78 0.41 9.95 9.10
CA MET A 78 0.12 8.55 8.80
C MET A 78 -0.26 7.76 10.05
N GLU A 79 0.48 7.93 11.14
CA GLU A 79 0.14 7.33 12.44
C GLU A 79 -1.27 7.74 12.87
N TYR A 80 -1.58 9.04 12.83
CA TYR A 80 -2.91 9.54 13.16
C TYR A 80 -4.00 8.91 12.28
N GLN A 81 -3.78 8.83 10.96
CA GLN A 81 -4.75 8.25 10.03
C GLN A 81 -4.94 6.74 10.26
N LEU A 82 -3.91 6.01 10.68
CA LEU A 82 -4.04 4.60 11.06
C LEU A 82 -4.83 4.42 12.36
N LEU A 83 -4.67 5.31 13.33
CA LEU A 83 -5.47 5.27 14.57
C LEU A 83 -6.95 5.58 14.30
N ASP A 84 -7.22 6.56 13.43
CA ASP A 84 -8.57 7.06 13.17
C ASP A 84 -9.37 6.21 12.17
N ARG A 85 -8.72 5.70 11.11
CA ARG A 85 -9.43 5.13 9.95
C ARG A 85 -9.36 3.62 9.89
N LEU A 86 -10.51 2.98 10.15
CA LEU A 86 -10.69 1.52 10.00
C LEU A 86 -10.34 1.02 8.59
N SER A 87 -10.66 1.77 7.54
CA SER A 87 -10.34 1.35 6.16
C SER A 87 -8.83 1.31 5.89
N PHE A 88 -8.04 2.20 6.51
CA PHE A 88 -6.59 2.19 6.40
C PHE A 88 -6.01 0.99 7.13
N ARG A 89 -6.46 0.74 8.37
CA ARG A 89 -6.06 -0.43 9.16
C ARG A 89 -6.38 -1.74 8.46
N ARG A 90 -7.58 -1.85 7.88
CA ARG A 90 -8.02 -3.00 7.08
C ARG A 90 -7.12 -3.23 5.88
N PHE A 91 -6.78 -2.18 5.14
CA PHE A 91 -5.91 -2.27 3.96
C PHE A 91 -4.49 -2.71 4.31
N VAL A 92 -3.88 -2.08 5.32
CA VAL A 92 -2.50 -2.43 5.70
C VAL A 92 -2.43 -3.78 6.43
N GLY A 93 -3.52 -4.22 7.05
CA GLY A 93 -3.62 -5.47 7.80
C GLY A 93 -3.18 -5.34 9.26
N CYS A 94 -3.37 -4.17 9.88
CA CYS A 94 -3.08 -3.96 11.30
C CYS A 94 -4.35 -3.83 12.14
N HIS A 95 -4.21 -4.13 13.44
CA HIS A 95 -5.19 -3.95 14.50
C HIS A 95 -4.84 -2.71 15.33
N GLU A 96 -5.72 -2.31 16.25
CA GLU A 96 -5.48 -1.14 17.12
C GLU A 96 -4.20 -1.31 17.96
N ASP A 97 -3.93 -2.53 18.43
CA ASP A 97 -2.82 -2.84 19.33
C ASP A 97 -1.42 -2.89 18.67
N ASN A 98 -1.37 -2.78 17.33
CA ASN A 98 -0.12 -2.88 16.57
C ASN A 98 -0.01 -1.83 15.45
N VAL A 99 -0.66 -0.68 15.59
CA VAL A 99 -0.43 0.47 14.71
C VAL A 99 1.04 0.94 14.85
N PRO A 100 1.80 1.06 13.74
CA PRO A 100 3.15 1.60 13.79
C PRO A 100 3.14 3.10 14.11
N ASP A 101 3.96 3.50 15.07
CA ASP A 101 4.21 4.92 15.36
C ASP A 101 5.05 5.58 14.25
N SER A 102 5.04 6.91 14.21
CA SER A 102 5.73 7.70 13.20
C SER A 102 7.24 7.42 13.16
N LYS A 103 7.86 7.13 14.31
CA LYS A 103 9.28 6.73 14.41
C LYS A 103 9.55 5.39 13.72
N THR A 104 8.63 4.43 13.86
CA THR A 104 8.73 3.12 13.24
C THR A 104 8.58 3.20 11.73
N ILE A 105 7.65 4.03 11.26
CA ILE A 105 7.47 4.34 9.83
C ILE A 105 8.75 4.98 9.27
N TRP A 106 9.29 5.98 9.95
CA TRP A 106 10.53 6.64 9.56
C TRP A 106 11.71 5.67 9.48
N LEU A 107 11.92 4.83 10.51
CA LEU A 107 13.00 3.83 10.54
C LEU A 107 12.90 2.83 9.39
N TYR A 108 11.67 2.45 9.01
CA TYR A 108 11.45 1.56 7.89
C TYR A 108 11.77 2.24 6.57
N ARG A 109 11.30 3.47 6.37
CA ARG A 109 11.60 4.28 5.18
C ARG A 109 13.09 4.50 5.02
N ASP A 110 13.77 4.92 6.08
CA ASP A 110 15.22 5.17 6.07
C ASP A 110 16.01 3.92 5.64
N ARG A 111 15.68 2.74 6.18
CA ARG A 111 16.29 1.47 5.74
C ARG A 111 16.01 1.16 4.27
N LEU A 112 14.78 1.39 3.83
CA LEU A 112 14.39 1.15 2.44
C LEU A 112 15.16 2.09 1.49
N THR A 113 15.27 3.37 1.82
CA THR A 113 16.05 4.33 1.05
C THR A 113 17.54 3.96 1.04
N GLN A 114 18.12 3.59 2.18
CA GLN A 114 19.54 3.17 2.28
C GLN A 114 19.84 1.91 1.46
N SER A 115 18.86 1.02 1.27
CA SER A 115 19.02 -0.17 0.45
C SER A 115 19.06 0.10 -1.06
N GLY A 116 18.59 1.28 -1.49
CA GLY A 116 18.43 1.63 -2.91
C GLY A 116 17.26 0.93 -3.63
N ARG A 117 16.47 0.11 -2.93
CA ARG A 117 15.36 -0.67 -3.54
C ARG A 117 13.99 -0.02 -3.44
N GLU A 118 13.90 1.17 -2.85
CA GLU A 118 12.65 1.93 -2.80
C GLU A 118 12.03 2.06 -4.19
N LYS A 119 12.84 2.52 -5.17
CA LYS A 119 12.40 2.69 -6.55
C LYS A 119 11.88 1.38 -7.15
N GLU A 120 12.57 0.26 -6.91
CA GLU A 120 12.19 -1.06 -7.45
C GLU A 120 10.82 -1.52 -6.93
N LEU A 121 10.55 -1.35 -5.63
CA LEU A 121 9.25 -1.69 -5.05
C LEU A 121 8.11 -0.81 -5.60
N PHE A 122 8.34 0.50 -5.70
CA PHE A 122 7.31 1.41 -6.23
C PHE A 122 7.11 1.21 -7.74
N ASP A 123 8.16 0.94 -8.51
CA ASP A 123 8.04 0.63 -9.94
C ASP A 123 7.25 -0.67 -10.16
N LEU A 124 7.49 -1.71 -9.36
CA LEU A 124 6.70 -2.94 -9.38
C LEU A 124 5.22 -2.66 -9.09
N PHE A 125 4.93 -1.82 -8.09
CA PHE A 125 3.57 -1.41 -7.74
C PHE A 125 2.87 -0.69 -8.91
N TYR A 126 3.51 0.29 -9.53
CA TYR A 126 2.91 1.00 -10.66
C TYR A 126 2.77 0.14 -11.92
N THR A 127 3.70 -0.80 -12.14
CA THR A 127 3.62 -1.76 -13.25
C THR A 127 2.39 -2.63 -13.09
N GLN A 128 2.20 -3.21 -11.90
CA GLN A 128 1.05 -4.05 -11.63
C GLN A 128 -0.28 -3.29 -11.73
N LEU A 129 -0.32 -2.06 -11.23
CA LEU A 129 -1.50 -1.20 -11.42
C LEU A 129 -1.80 -0.96 -12.91
N SER A 130 -0.78 -0.67 -13.71
CA SER A 130 -0.94 -0.42 -15.14
C SER A 130 -1.42 -1.66 -15.90
N ASP A 131 -0.91 -2.86 -15.56
CA ASP A 131 -1.31 -4.13 -16.19
C ASP A 131 -2.79 -4.45 -15.93
N GLU A 132 -3.28 -4.05 -14.76
CA GLU A 132 -4.67 -4.16 -14.35
C GLU A 132 -5.55 -3.02 -14.90
N GLY A 133 -4.97 -2.15 -15.72
CA GLY A 133 -5.65 -1.03 -16.33
C GLY A 133 -6.06 0.05 -15.32
N LEU A 134 -5.30 0.23 -14.24
CA LEU A 134 -5.52 1.28 -13.25
C LEU A 134 -4.38 2.30 -13.31
N ILE A 135 -4.72 3.58 -13.45
CA ILE A 135 -3.72 4.67 -13.43
C ILE A 135 -3.72 5.31 -12.04
N ALA A 136 -2.63 5.15 -11.29
CA ALA A 136 -2.36 5.93 -10.09
C ALA A 136 -1.47 7.12 -10.42
N HIS A 137 -1.99 8.34 -10.35
CA HIS A 137 -1.18 9.55 -10.45
C HIS A 137 -0.45 9.78 -9.12
N THR A 138 0.88 9.92 -9.17
CA THR A 138 1.71 10.23 -7.99
C THR A 138 1.31 11.60 -7.41
N GLY A 139 0.83 11.61 -6.17
CA GLY A 139 0.57 12.84 -5.39
C GLY A 139 -0.89 13.29 -5.29
N GLN A 140 -1.85 12.58 -5.90
CA GLN A 140 -3.28 12.87 -5.74
C GLN A 140 -4.12 11.58 -5.79
N ILE A 141 -4.19 10.85 -4.67
CA ILE A 141 -5.37 10.02 -4.34
C ILE A 141 -6.15 10.71 -3.22
N VAL A 142 -6.39 12.00 -3.39
CA VAL A 142 -7.50 12.66 -2.72
C VAL A 142 -8.53 12.82 -3.83
N ASP A 143 -9.45 11.85 -3.90
CA ASP A 143 -10.59 11.78 -4.84
C ASP A 143 -10.38 11.15 -6.23
N ALA A 144 -9.24 10.46 -6.47
CA ALA A 144 -9.13 9.59 -7.63
C ALA A 144 -9.96 8.31 -7.39
N SER A 145 -11.19 8.32 -7.89
CA SER A 145 -11.81 7.09 -8.42
C SER A 145 -10.73 6.35 -9.21
N PHE A 146 -10.48 5.08 -8.91
CA PHE A 146 -9.62 4.23 -9.76
C PHE A 146 -10.19 4.29 -11.18
N VAL A 147 -9.65 5.19 -12.00
CA VAL A 147 -10.13 5.38 -13.36
C VAL A 147 -9.62 4.18 -14.13
N GLU A 148 -10.54 3.36 -14.63
CA GLU A 148 -10.20 2.33 -15.60
C GLU A 148 -9.51 3.02 -16.77
N CYS A 149 -8.29 2.56 -17.05
CA CYS A 149 -7.53 2.98 -18.20
C CYS A 149 -8.44 2.78 -19.42
N PRO A 150 -8.74 3.83 -20.20
CA PRO A 150 -9.51 3.68 -21.41
C PRO A 150 -8.77 2.66 -22.27
N LYS A 151 -9.36 1.47 -22.47
CA LYS A 151 -8.77 0.41 -23.28
C LYS A 151 -8.44 0.98 -24.65
N GLN A 152 -7.17 1.28 -24.87
CA GLN A 152 -6.69 1.93 -26.07
C GLN A 152 -6.78 0.91 -27.21
N ARG A 153 -7.85 1.03 -28.00
CA ARG A 153 -8.09 0.16 -29.18
C ARG A 153 -7.23 0.53 -30.38
N ASN A 154 -6.46 1.61 -30.30
CA ASN A 154 -5.67 2.10 -31.42
C ASN A 154 -4.29 1.44 -31.42
N SER A 155 -3.93 0.91 -32.58
CA SER A 155 -2.57 0.42 -32.85
C SER A 155 -1.56 1.58 -32.83
N ARG A 156 -0.27 1.27 -32.65
CA ARG A 156 0.81 2.29 -32.62
C ARG A 156 0.77 3.25 -33.81
N GLU A 157 0.35 2.78 -34.98
CA GLU A 157 0.25 3.59 -36.21
C GLU A 157 -0.90 4.61 -36.19
N GLU A 158 -1.98 4.36 -35.45
CA GLU A 158 -3.10 5.30 -35.33
C GLU A 158 -2.77 6.46 -34.37
N ASN A 159 -1.96 6.19 -33.34
CA ASN A 159 -1.56 7.22 -32.38
C ASN A 159 -0.65 8.29 -32.99
N GLU A 160 0.15 7.95 -34.00
CA GLU A 160 0.99 8.92 -34.72
C GLU A 160 0.18 9.85 -35.62
N LYS A 161 -0.95 9.38 -36.14
CA LYS A 161 -1.84 10.20 -37.00
C LYS A 161 -2.71 11.19 -36.24
N ILE A 162 -3.01 10.92 -34.96
CA ILE A 162 -3.83 11.80 -34.11
C ILE A 162 -3.02 12.99 -33.57
N LYS A 163 -1.68 12.91 -33.59
CA LYS A 163 -0.78 13.99 -33.16
C LYS A 163 -0.33 14.93 -34.29
N ALA A 164 -0.88 14.78 -35.50
CA ALA A 164 -0.56 15.62 -36.66
C ALA A 164 -1.59 16.76 -36.84
#